data_AF-A0AAW4VGL6-F1
#
_entry.id   AF-A0AAW4VGL6-F1
#
_cell.length_a   1.000
_cell.length_b   1.000
_cell.length_c   1.000
_cell.angle_alpha   90.00
_cell.angle_beta   90.00
_cell.angle_gamma   90.00
#
_symmetry.space_group_name_H-M   'P 1'
#
loop_
_entity.id
_entity.type
_entity.pdbx_description
1 polymer ?
#
loop_
_entity_poly.entity_id
_entity_poly.type
_entity_poly.pdbx_seq_one_letter_code
_entity_poly.pdbx_strand_id
1 'polypeptide(L)'
;MKKIKVLVVVWVIGGLITSLFFLMSKQLQQNSNQLFAASKIKNKQENSDNSVNHDELLTLVNYENNLPENWKVDLVSLNNGQVVDRRIYKDLMEMLQTAKKEGLNLLICSSYRTQKK
;
A
#
# COMPACT_ATOMS: atom_id res chain seq x y z
N MET A 1 -22.70 -16.85 50.51
CA MET A 1 -23.37 -16.09 49.40
C MET A 1 -22.73 -14.75 49.07
N LYS A 2 -22.41 -13.88 50.05
CA LYS A 2 -21.85 -12.54 49.79
C LYS A 2 -20.47 -12.57 49.08
N LYS A 3 -19.57 -13.48 49.48
CA LYS A 3 -18.22 -13.61 48.91
C LYS A 3 -18.21 -13.99 47.42
N ILE A 4 -19.11 -14.88 46.99
CA ILE A 4 -19.26 -15.28 45.58
C ILE A 4 -19.80 -14.14 44.71
N LYS A 5 -20.77 -13.35 45.22
CA LYS A 5 -21.30 -12.20 44.49
C LYS A 5 -20.23 -11.12 44.26
N VAL A 6 -19.36 -10.88 45.25
CA VAL A 6 -18.22 -9.94 45.10
C VAL A 6 -17.23 -10.45 44.06
N LEU A 7 -16.94 -11.75 44.05
CA LEU A 7 -15.99 -12.34 43.10
C LEU A 7 -16.50 -12.17 41.65
N VAL A 8 -17.77 -12.50 41.38
CA VAL A 8 -18.35 -12.38 40.04
C VAL A 8 -18.30 -10.95 39.51
N VAL A 9 -18.58 -9.95 40.36
CA VAL A 9 -18.53 -8.52 39.97
C VAL A 9 -17.11 -8.09 39.59
N VAL A 10 -16.08 -8.57 40.29
CA VAL A 10 -14.67 -8.27 39.97
C VAL A 10 -14.27 -8.86 38.60
N TRP A 11 -14.73 -10.07 38.28
CA TRP A 11 -14.46 -10.70 36.98
C TRP A 11 -15.14 -9.95 35.81
N VAL A 12 -16.37 -9.47 35.99
CA VAL A 12 -17.08 -8.70 34.95
C VAL A 12 -16.39 -7.35 34.69
N ILE A 13 -16.02 -6.64 35.76
CA ILE A 13 -15.35 -5.34 35.63
C ILE A 13 -13.95 -5.50 35.00
N GLY A 14 -13.20 -6.53 35.41
CA GLY A 14 -11.90 -6.84 34.81
C GLY A 14 -11.98 -7.19 33.32
N GLY A 15 -13.01 -7.96 32.92
CA GLY A 15 -13.26 -8.28 31.51
C GLY A 15 -13.56 -7.05 30.64
N LEU A 16 -14.34 -6.10 31.18
CA LEU A 16 -14.63 -4.85 30.47
C LEU A 16 -13.39 -3.97 30.30
N ILE A 17 -12.55 -3.87 31.33
CA ILE A 17 -11.30 -3.08 31.28
C ILE A 17 -10.31 -3.66 30.27
N THR A 18 -10.14 -4.98 30.24
CA THR A 18 -9.22 -5.65 29.30
C THR A 18 -9.69 -5.56 27.85
N SER A 19 -11.00 -5.68 27.61
CA SER A 19 -11.60 -5.46 26.29
C SER A 19 -11.38 -4.03 25.78
N LEU A 20 -11.58 -3.03 26.66
CA LEU A 20 -11.37 -1.63 26.32
C LEU A 20 -9.89 -1.31 26.04
N PHE A 21 -8.98 -1.89 26.83
CA PHE A 21 -7.54 -1.75 26.62
C PHE A 21 -7.09 -2.38 25.29
N PHE A 22 -7.62 -3.55 24.95
CA PHE A 22 -7.36 -4.21 23.68
C PHE A 22 -7.86 -3.39 22.48
N LEU A 23 -9.03 -2.76 22.58
CA LEU A 23 -9.57 -1.90 21.53
C LEU A 23 -8.71 -0.64 21.32
N MET A 24 -8.27 0.00 22.41
CA MET A 24 -7.38 1.16 22.35
C MET A 24 -6.00 0.79 21.77
N SER A 25 -5.47 -0.39 22.10
CA SER A 25 -4.18 -0.87 21.58
C SER A 25 -4.17 -1.05 20.06
N LYS A 26 -5.29 -1.51 19.46
CA LYS A 26 -5.42 -1.64 18.00
C LYS A 26 -5.38 -0.29 17.28
N GLN A 27 -5.95 0.75 17.88
CA GLN A 27 -6.02 2.08 17.27
C GLN A 27 -4.63 2.76 17.22
N LEU A 28 -3.77 2.53 18.21
CA LEU A 28 -2.42 3.10 18.25
C LEU A 28 -1.47 2.48 17.20
N GLN A 29 -1.63 1.20 16.88
CA GLN A 29 -0.75 0.50 15.94
C GLN A 29 -1.00 0.86 14.47
N GLN A 30 -2.21 1.31 14.11
CA GLN A 30 -2.48 1.82 12.75
C GLN A 30 -1.93 3.24 12.54
N ASN A 31 -1.93 4.08 13.58
CA ASN A 31 -1.44 5.46 13.50
C ASN A 31 0.10 5.53 13.41
N SER A 32 0.81 4.64 14.12
CA SER A 32 2.28 4.57 14.09
C SER A 32 2.85 4.19 12.71
N ASN A 33 2.19 3.30 11.97
CA ASN A 33 2.64 2.90 10.63
C ASN A 33 2.58 4.05 9.61
N GLN A 34 1.58 4.93 9.69
CA GLN A 34 1.52 6.12 8.83
C GLN A 34 2.56 7.18 9.18
N LEU A 35 2.80 7.41 10.47
CA LEU A 35 3.86 8.33 10.94
C LEU A 35 5.27 7.82 10.57
N PHE A 36 5.48 6.50 10.56
CA PHE A 36 6.74 5.88 10.15
C PHE A 36 6.97 5.97 8.63
N ALA A 37 5.91 5.82 7.82
CA ALA A 37 5.98 6.02 6.37
C ALA A 37 6.30 7.49 6.03
N ALA A 38 5.71 8.45 6.74
CA ALA A 38 5.95 9.87 6.54
C ALA A 38 7.35 10.33 7.03
N SER A 39 7.84 9.81 8.15
CA SER A 39 9.16 10.18 8.69
C SER A 39 10.33 9.63 7.86
N LYS A 40 10.13 8.49 7.18
CA LYS A 40 11.11 7.90 6.26
C LYS A 40 11.35 8.77 5.01
N ILE A 41 10.36 9.55 4.58
CA ILE A 41 10.48 10.48 3.45
C ILE A 41 11.23 11.74 3.88
N LYS A 42 10.96 12.27 5.08
CA LYS A 42 11.56 13.53 5.58
C LYS A 42 13.07 13.43 5.83
N ASN A 43 13.56 12.32 6.36
CA ASN A 43 15.00 12.13 6.64
C ASN A 43 15.86 11.93 5.38
N LYS A 44 15.28 11.69 4.20
CA LYS A 44 16.04 11.58 2.94
C LYS A 44 16.31 12.94 2.29
N GLN A 45 15.62 13.99 2.73
CA GLN A 45 15.57 15.28 2.00
C GLN A 45 16.54 16.35 2.53
N GLU A 46 17.25 16.10 3.63
CA GLU A 46 18.15 17.11 4.25
C GLU A 46 19.65 16.93 3.95
N ASN A 47 20.02 15.95 3.11
CA ASN A 47 21.41 15.78 2.66
C ASN A 47 21.43 15.40 1.18
N SER A 48 21.11 16.35 0.30
CA SER A 48 21.25 16.18 -1.14
C SER A 48 22.31 17.15 -1.68
N ASP A 49 23.52 16.63 -1.82
CA ASP A 49 24.30 16.88 -3.02
C ASP A 49 23.35 16.77 -4.24
N ASN A 50 23.40 17.74 -5.17
CA ASN A 50 22.48 17.88 -6.32
C ASN A 50 22.69 16.78 -7.38
N SER A 51 22.85 15.53 -6.97
CA SER A 51 22.68 14.37 -7.84
C SER A 51 21.18 14.20 -8.07
N VAL A 52 20.71 14.57 -9.27
CA VAL A 52 19.36 14.24 -9.71
C VAL A 52 19.25 12.71 -9.63
N ASN A 53 18.45 12.22 -8.68
CA ASN A 53 18.22 10.79 -8.53
C ASN A 53 17.39 10.33 -9.73
N HIS A 54 18.04 9.66 -10.69
CA HIS A 54 17.37 9.04 -11.84
C HIS A 54 16.66 7.75 -11.40
N ASP A 55 15.65 7.89 -10.53
CA ASP A 55 14.75 6.79 -10.21
C ASP A 55 13.84 6.55 -11.43
N GLU A 56 14.03 5.42 -12.10
CA GLU A 56 13.24 5.05 -13.27
C GLU A 56 11.73 5.01 -12.97
N LEU A 57 11.31 4.68 -11.75
CA LEU A 57 9.90 4.65 -11.37
C LEU A 57 9.28 6.05 -11.26
N LEU A 58 10.10 7.11 -11.27
CA LEU A 58 9.69 8.51 -11.24
C LEU A 58 9.95 9.23 -12.57
N THR A 59 10.11 8.48 -13.66
CA THR A 59 10.28 9.05 -15.00
C THR A 59 9.05 9.86 -15.41
N LEU A 60 9.23 11.16 -15.62
CA LEU A 60 8.19 12.06 -16.13
C LEU A 60 8.05 11.90 -17.65
N VAL A 61 6.86 11.52 -18.12
CA VAL A 61 6.56 11.43 -19.55
C VAL A 61 5.32 12.28 -19.87
N ASN A 62 5.44 13.22 -20.80
CA ASN A 62 4.35 14.03 -21.34
C ASN A 62 4.73 14.60 -22.73
N TYR A 63 3.91 15.52 -23.26
CA TYR A 63 4.16 16.15 -24.58
C TYR A 63 5.50 16.90 -24.65
N GLU A 64 5.94 17.52 -23.55
CA GLU A 64 7.20 18.27 -23.46
C GLU A 64 8.38 17.39 -23.03
N ASN A 65 8.10 16.24 -22.41
CA ASN A 65 9.07 15.30 -21.87
C ASN A 65 8.81 13.93 -22.50
N ASN A 66 9.32 13.73 -23.71
CA ASN A 66 9.12 12.48 -24.43
C ASN A 66 9.73 11.28 -23.69
N LEU A 67 9.22 10.09 -23.98
CA LEU A 67 9.80 8.85 -23.48
C LEU A 67 11.27 8.74 -23.95
N PRO A 68 12.23 8.41 -23.07
CA PRO A 68 13.62 8.23 -23.46
C PRO A 68 13.77 7.19 -24.58
N GLU A 69 14.64 7.46 -25.57
CA GLU A 69 14.82 6.57 -26.73
C GLU A 69 15.30 5.17 -26.35
N ASN A 70 16.06 5.07 -25.25
CA ASN A 70 16.61 3.82 -24.73
C ASN A 70 15.71 3.17 -23.66
N TRP A 71 14.45 3.61 -23.52
CA TRP A 71 13.53 3.06 -22.52
C TRP A 71 13.25 1.58 -22.78
N LYS A 72 13.50 0.74 -21.78
CA LYS A 72 13.26 -0.70 -21.83
C LYS A 72 12.20 -1.07 -20.80
N VAL A 73 11.28 -1.93 -21.21
CA VAL A 73 10.23 -2.48 -20.36
C VAL A 73 10.35 -4.00 -20.35
N ASP A 74 10.41 -4.59 -19.16
CA ASP A 74 10.30 -6.03 -18.98
C ASP A 74 8.81 -6.38 -18.81
N LEU A 75 8.23 -7.03 -19.82
CA LEU A 75 6.78 -7.24 -19.88
C LEU A 75 6.36 -8.57 -19.24
N VAL A 76 5.25 -8.53 -18.50
CA VAL A 76 4.55 -9.68 -17.96
C VAL A 76 3.12 -9.70 -18.51
N SER A 77 2.68 -10.87 -18.97
CA SER A 77 1.32 -11.07 -19.48
C SER A 77 0.32 -11.27 -18.34
N LEU A 78 -0.86 -10.69 -18.51
CA LEU A 78 -2.02 -10.88 -17.66
C LEU A 78 -2.97 -11.89 -18.30
N ASN A 79 -3.91 -12.43 -17.50
CA ASN A 79 -4.85 -13.46 -17.96
C ASN A 79 -5.76 -13.02 -19.12
N ASN A 80 -5.96 -11.70 -19.30
CA ASN A 80 -6.79 -11.13 -20.36
C ASN A 80 -5.98 -10.71 -21.61
N GLY A 81 -4.73 -11.17 -21.74
CA GLY A 81 -3.85 -10.88 -22.87
C GLY A 81 -3.23 -9.47 -22.86
N GLN A 82 -3.54 -8.65 -21.87
CA GLN A 82 -2.85 -7.39 -21.62
C GLN A 82 -1.44 -7.65 -21.07
N VAL A 83 -0.53 -6.69 -21.22
CA VAL A 83 0.85 -6.81 -20.73
C VAL A 83 1.27 -5.57 -19.95
N VAL A 84 1.99 -5.76 -18.86
CA VAL A 84 2.43 -4.70 -17.95
C VAL A 84 3.92 -4.83 -17.63
N ASP A 85 4.54 -3.76 -17.16
CA ASP A 85 5.90 -3.82 -16.62
C ASP A 85 5.95 -4.77 -15.41
N ARG A 86 6.94 -5.66 -15.37
CA ARG A 86 7.14 -6.63 -14.28
C ARG A 86 7.19 -5.97 -12.91
N ARG A 87 7.76 -4.76 -12.83
CA ARG A 87 7.94 -4.03 -11.57
C ARG A 87 6.62 -3.74 -10.88
N ILE A 88 5.54 -3.49 -11.63
CA ILE A 88 4.22 -3.17 -11.07
C ILE A 88 3.33 -4.41 -10.85
N TYR A 89 3.74 -5.57 -11.36
CA TYR A 89 2.87 -6.76 -11.41
C TYR A 89 2.35 -7.16 -10.04
N LYS A 90 3.20 -7.20 -9.01
CA LYS A 90 2.81 -7.59 -7.66
C LYS A 90 1.75 -6.64 -7.08
N ASP A 91 2.02 -5.34 -7.13
CA ASP A 91 1.14 -4.32 -6.54
C ASP A 91 -0.19 -4.22 -7.30
N LEU A 92 -0.14 -4.37 -8.63
CA LEU A 92 -1.33 -4.46 -9.47
C LEU A 92 -2.21 -5.66 -9.06
N MET A 93 -1.62 -6.84 -8.87
CA MET A 93 -2.36 -8.03 -8.46
C MET A 93 -2.95 -7.89 -7.05
N GLU A 94 -2.23 -7.28 -6.12
CA GLU A 94 -2.73 -6.99 -4.78
C GLU A 94 -3.92 -6.02 -4.80
N MET A 95 -3.86 -4.97 -5.61
CA MET A 95 -4.97 -4.03 -5.81
C MET A 95 -6.21 -4.74 -6.39
N LEU A 96 -6.05 -5.55 -7.44
CA LEU A 96 -7.17 -6.29 -8.04
C LEU A 96 -7.79 -7.29 -7.08
N GLN A 97 -6.98 -8.00 -6.29
CA GLN A 97 -7.46 -8.93 -5.28
C GLN A 97 -8.21 -8.23 -4.15
N THR A 98 -7.71 -7.06 -3.73
CA THR A 98 -8.37 -6.26 -2.69
C THR A 98 -9.72 -5.75 -3.17
N ALA A 99 -9.78 -5.16 -4.37
CA ALA A 99 -11.03 -4.75 -4.99
C ALA A 99 -12.04 -5.90 -5.08
N LYS A 100 -11.58 -7.10 -5.49
CA LYS A 100 -12.43 -8.29 -5.56
C LYS A 100 -13.00 -8.71 -4.20
N LYS A 101 -12.22 -8.62 -3.12
CA LYS A 101 -12.68 -8.90 -1.74
C LYS A 101 -13.78 -7.92 -1.29
N GLU A 102 -13.77 -6.71 -1.82
CA GLU A 102 -14.79 -5.68 -1.59
C GLU A 102 -15.99 -5.80 -2.56
N GLY A 103 -16.02 -6.84 -3.40
CA GLY A 103 -17.10 -7.07 -4.37
C GLY A 103 -16.96 -6.30 -5.68
N LEU A 104 -15.82 -5.63 -5.92
CA LEU A 104 -15.53 -4.91 -7.15
C LEU A 104 -14.73 -5.79 -8.11
N ASN A 105 -15.28 -6.02 -9.31
CA ASN A 105 -14.61 -6.78 -10.36
C ASN A 105 -14.02 -5.84 -11.41
N LEU A 106 -12.77 -5.42 -11.18
CA LEU A 106 -12.06 -4.52 -12.09
C LEU A 106 -11.56 -5.25 -13.34
N LEU A 107 -11.60 -4.56 -14.49
CA LEU A 107 -11.08 -5.04 -15.77
C LEU A 107 -9.99 -4.11 -16.28
N ILE A 108 -8.88 -4.67 -16.74
CA ILE A 108 -7.82 -3.92 -17.40
C ILE A 108 -8.14 -3.86 -18.90
N CYS A 109 -8.67 -2.71 -19.34
CA CYS A 109 -9.05 -2.49 -20.74
C CYS A 109 -7.87 -2.06 -21.62
N SER A 110 -6.83 -1.46 -21.03
CA SER A 110 -5.64 -1.01 -21.75
C SER A 110 -4.44 -1.00 -20.81
N SER A 111 -3.28 -1.35 -21.35
CA SER A 111 -2.00 -1.42 -20.63
C SER A 111 -0.86 -0.93 -21.53
N TYR A 112 0.29 -1.63 -21.57
CA TYR A 112 1.40 -1.30 -22.46
C TYR A 112 0.96 -1.22 -23.93
N ARG A 113 1.51 -0.25 -24.66
CA ARG A 113 1.27 -0.04 -26.09
C ARG A 113 2.59 0.17 -26.80
N THR A 114 2.70 -0.39 -28.01
CA THR A 114 3.82 -0.11 -28.91
C THR A 114 3.61 1.24 -29.60
N GLN A 115 4.71 1.89 -30.02
CA GLN A 115 4.63 3.12 -30.83
C GLN A 115 4.11 2.87 -32.26
N LYS A 116 4.19 1.63 -32.76
CA LYS A 116 3.75 1.27 -34.10
C LYS A 116 2.24 1.48 -34.24
N LYS A 117 1.83 2.12 -35.34
CA LYS A 117 0.44 2.25 -35.79
C LYS A 117 -0.02 1.00 -36.52
#